data_AF-A0A7W0VD72-F1
#
_entry.id   AF-A0A7W0VD72-F1
#
_cell.length_a   1.000
_cell.length_b   1.000
_cell.length_c   1.000
_cell.angle_alpha   90.00
_cell.angle_beta   90.00
_cell.angle_gamma   90.00
#
_symmetry.space_group_name_H-M   'P 1'
#
loop_
_entity.id
_entity.type
_entity.pdbx_description
1 polymer ?
#
loop_
_entity_poly.entity_id
_entity_poly.type
_entity_poly.pdbx_seq_one_letter_code
_entity_poly.pdbx_strand_id
1 'polypeptide(L)'
;MYEWAREGRDFPILGAGSNRYQLLDVEDLCTAIELAGTLPAAVASDTFNIGAAEFTTLREDFQAVFDAAGHGRNIRGLPIAPALWALRILERVKLSPLYPWIYETVTEDSFVSIDKARTQLGWEPKHSNKAALVRNYDWYCMNADRLGTAGVTHRVPWKQGALGLAKLAFPRR
;
A
#
# COMPACT_ATOMS: atom_id res chain seq x y z
N MET A 1 -3.08 2.02 -7.30
CA MET A 1 -3.93 2.97 -6.55
C MET A 1 -3.61 4.42 -6.94
N TYR A 2 -2.36 4.91 -6.84
CA TYR A 2 -2.02 6.30 -7.19
C TYR A 2 -2.46 6.80 -8.57
N GLU A 3 -2.31 5.98 -9.60
CA GLU A 3 -2.80 6.33 -10.94
C GLU A 3 -4.31 6.57 -10.97
N TRP A 4 -5.09 5.80 -10.22
CA TRP A 4 -6.54 5.97 -10.15
C TRP A 4 -6.93 7.24 -9.38
N ALA A 5 -6.20 7.55 -8.31
CA ALA A 5 -6.34 8.80 -7.58
C ALA A 5 -6.05 9.99 -8.49
N ARG A 6 -4.90 10.00 -9.19
CA ARG A 6 -4.51 11.04 -10.16
C ARG A 6 -5.49 11.16 -11.34
N GLU A 7 -6.10 10.07 -11.78
CA GLU A 7 -7.09 10.08 -12.86
C GLU A 7 -8.50 10.52 -12.43
N GLY A 8 -8.70 10.77 -11.13
CA GLY A 8 -10.01 11.07 -10.59
C GLY A 8 -10.99 9.91 -10.76
N ARG A 9 -10.58 8.69 -10.40
CA ARG A 9 -11.45 7.50 -10.40
C ARG A 9 -11.63 6.96 -8.98
N ASP A 10 -12.80 6.40 -8.70
CA ASP A 10 -13.01 5.59 -7.50
C ASP A 10 -12.13 4.32 -7.57
N PHE A 11 -11.58 3.86 -6.45
CA PHE A 11 -10.69 2.68 -6.43
C PHE A 11 -11.32 1.49 -5.70
N PRO A 12 -11.42 0.32 -6.36
CA PRO A 12 -11.99 -0.86 -5.73
C PRO A 12 -11.01 -1.53 -4.75
N ILE A 13 -11.52 -1.97 -3.61
CA ILE A 13 -10.84 -2.87 -2.67
C ILE A 13 -11.71 -4.11 -2.41
N LEU A 14 -11.08 -5.20 -1.99
CA LEU A 14 -11.80 -6.41 -1.61
C LEU A 14 -12.38 -6.25 -0.21
N GLY A 15 -13.68 -6.56 -0.06
CA GLY A 15 -14.39 -6.42 1.20
C GLY A 15 -14.60 -4.97 1.63
N ALA A 16 -14.89 -4.79 2.92
CA ALA A 16 -15.16 -3.48 3.50
C ALA A 16 -13.87 -2.65 3.70
N GLY A 17 -12.68 -3.26 3.74
CA GLY A 17 -11.43 -2.56 4.05
C GLY A 17 -11.38 -2.01 5.47
N SER A 18 -12.14 -2.61 6.39
CA SER A 18 -12.18 -2.26 7.81
C SER A 18 -11.05 -2.91 8.62
N ASN A 19 -10.22 -3.72 7.98
CA ASN A 19 -9.06 -4.34 8.60
C ASN A 19 -7.94 -3.33 8.81
N ARG A 20 -7.29 -3.42 9.96
CA ARG A 20 -6.13 -2.61 10.32
C ARG A 20 -4.92 -3.10 9.56
N TYR A 21 -4.23 -2.19 8.89
CA TYR A 21 -3.10 -2.56 8.03
C TYR A 21 -1.93 -1.65 8.32
N GLN A 22 -0.85 -2.18 8.90
CA GLN A 22 0.36 -1.40 9.19
C GLN A 22 1.25 -1.39 7.95
N LEU A 23 1.57 -0.20 7.46
CA LEU A 23 2.56 -0.02 6.41
C LEU A 23 3.88 0.41 7.02
N LEU A 24 4.91 0.40 6.18
CA LEU A 24 6.25 0.81 6.51
C LEU A 24 6.65 1.93 5.54
N ASP A 25 7.08 3.04 6.11
CA ASP A 25 7.76 4.07 5.34
C ASP A 25 9.21 3.67 5.07
N VAL A 26 9.68 3.84 3.83
CA VAL A 26 11.02 3.41 3.42
C VAL A 26 12.11 4.23 4.11
N GLU A 27 11.87 5.52 4.37
CA GLU A 27 12.83 6.38 5.07
C GLU A 27 12.94 6.00 6.55
N ASP A 28 11.80 5.67 7.18
CA ASP A 28 11.78 5.14 8.54
C ASP A 28 12.51 3.78 8.63
N LEU A 29 12.38 2.92 7.61
CA LEU A 29 13.16 1.68 7.51
C LEU A 29 14.68 1.95 7.40
N CYS A 30 15.09 2.89 6.54
CA CYS A 30 16.50 3.25 6.40
C CYS A 30 17.09 3.71 7.75
N THR A 31 16.33 4.51 8.50
CA THR A 31 16.72 4.95 9.85
C THR A 31 16.86 3.77 10.81
N ALA A 32 15.95 2.79 10.76
CA ALA A 32 16.07 1.57 11.57
C ALA A 32 17.32 0.74 11.22
N ILE A 33 17.62 0.60 9.92
CA ILE A 33 18.80 -0.11 9.43
C ILE A 33 20.09 0.60 9.88
N GLU A 34 20.13 1.92 9.80
CA GLU A 34 21.25 2.72 10.28
C GLU A 34 21.49 2.50 11.78
N LEU A 35 20.43 2.55 12.60
CA LEU A 35 20.52 2.27 14.04
C LEU A 35 21.03 0.85 14.31
N ALA A 36 20.49 -0.15 13.61
CA ALA A 36 20.95 -1.53 13.74
C ALA A 36 22.42 -1.71 13.34
N GLY A 37 22.91 -0.92 12.37
CA GLY A 37 24.31 -0.96 11.92
C GLY A 37 25.29 -0.15 12.77
N THR A 38 24.80 0.75 13.63
CA THR A 38 25.65 1.69 14.40
C THR A 38 25.64 1.44 15.90
N LEU A 39 24.59 0.81 16.43
CA LEU A 39 24.48 0.47 17.85
C LEU A 39 25.35 -0.75 18.23
N PRO A 40 25.69 -0.93 19.52
CA PRO A 40 26.44 -2.09 19.98
C PRO A 40 25.73 -3.40 19.61
N ALA A 41 26.49 -4.42 19.18
CA ALA A 41 25.95 -5.71 18.79
C ALA A 41 25.11 -6.38 19.90
N ALA A 42 25.45 -6.17 21.17
CA ALA A 42 24.68 -6.67 22.31
C ALA A 42 23.24 -6.11 22.38
N VAL A 43 22.98 -4.99 21.71
CA VAL A 43 21.65 -4.35 21.60
C VAL A 43 21.02 -4.64 20.24
N ALA A 44 21.79 -4.55 19.15
CA ALA A 44 21.27 -4.56 17.79
C ALA A 44 21.26 -5.93 17.09
N SER A 45 21.97 -6.94 17.61
CA SER A 45 22.06 -8.27 16.99
C SER A 45 20.84 -9.14 17.30
N ASP A 46 19.66 -8.70 16.89
CA ASP A 46 18.38 -9.36 17.15
C ASP A 46 17.37 -9.07 16.02
N THR A 47 16.18 -9.67 16.10
CA THR A 47 15.05 -9.44 15.19
C THR A 47 14.15 -8.32 15.70
N PHE A 48 13.85 -7.37 14.83
CA PHE A 48 12.98 -6.22 15.09
C PHE A 48 11.91 -6.10 14.02
N ASN A 49 10.70 -5.77 14.45
CA ASN A 49 9.61 -5.41 13.55
C ASN A 49 9.62 -3.91 13.33
N ILE A 50 9.47 -3.49 12.07
CA ILE A 50 9.48 -2.08 11.68
C ILE A 50 8.17 -1.79 10.93
N GLY A 51 7.49 -0.71 11.31
CA GLY A 51 6.23 -0.28 10.73
C GLY A 51 5.73 1.01 11.37
N ALA A 52 4.72 1.65 10.79
CA ALA A 52 4.16 2.88 11.33
C ALA A 52 3.64 2.68 12.77
N ALA A 53 3.86 3.67 13.63
CA ALA A 53 3.27 3.70 14.98
C ALA A 53 1.78 4.04 14.92
N GLU A 54 1.42 4.96 14.00
CA GLU A 54 0.05 5.39 13.76
C GLU A 54 -0.45 4.86 12.42
N PHE A 55 -1.45 3.99 12.47
CA PHE A 55 -2.10 3.39 11.31
C PHE A 55 -3.57 3.11 11.62
N THR A 56 -4.41 3.12 10.58
CA THR A 56 -5.85 2.92 10.73
C THR A 56 -6.31 1.72 9.89
N THR A 57 -7.50 1.78 9.33
CA THR A 57 -7.98 0.73 8.43
C THR A 57 -7.45 0.93 7.00
N LEU A 58 -7.36 -0.14 6.22
CA LEU A 58 -6.95 -0.09 4.81
C LEU A 58 -7.76 0.95 4.02
N ARG A 59 -9.07 1.01 4.26
CA ARG A 59 -9.97 1.98 3.62
C ARG A 59 -9.58 3.42 3.99
N GLU A 60 -9.43 3.71 5.27
CA GLU A 60 -9.15 5.07 5.76
C GLU A 60 -7.76 5.55 5.33
N ASP A 61 -6.75 4.67 5.40
CA ASP A 61 -5.39 4.99 5.00
C ASP A 61 -5.32 5.24 3.48
N PHE A 62 -6.00 4.44 2.68
CA PHE A 62 -6.07 4.69 1.23
C PHE A 62 -6.91 5.92 0.90
N GLN A 63 -8.02 6.17 1.61
CA GLN A 63 -8.88 7.33 1.37
C GLN A 63 -8.10 8.64 1.53
N ALA A 64 -7.15 8.72 2.46
CA ALA A 64 -6.28 9.90 2.63
C ALA A 64 -5.56 10.31 1.33
N VAL A 65 -5.22 9.36 0.47
CA VAL A 65 -4.62 9.63 -0.85
C VAL A 65 -5.63 10.22 -1.83
N PHE A 66 -6.87 9.72 -1.83
CA PHE A 66 -7.92 10.24 -2.71
C PHE A 66 -8.42 11.60 -2.26
N ASP A 67 -8.42 11.85 -0.95
CA ASP A 67 -8.68 13.17 -0.37
C ASP A 67 -7.60 14.16 -0.79
N ALA A 68 -6.31 13.77 -0.68
CA ALA A 68 -5.18 14.58 -1.14
C ALA A 68 -5.20 14.83 -2.66
N ALA A 69 -5.66 13.85 -3.46
CA ALA A 69 -5.84 13.99 -4.90
C ALA A 69 -6.92 15.02 -5.29
N GLY A 70 -7.84 15.37 -4.38
CA GLY A 70 -8.79 16.48 -4.56
C GLY A 70 -9.90 16.25 -5.58
N HIS A 71 -10.07 15.02 -6.09
CA HIS A 71 -11.10 14.70 -7.10
C HIS A 71 -12.46 14.25 -6.51
N GLY A 72 -12.62 14.28 -5.18
CA GLY A 72 -13.85 13.84 -4.50
C GLY A 72 -14.17 12.36 -4.69
N ARG A 73 -13.12 11.53 -4.78
CA ARG A 73 -13.21 10.08 -5.09
C ARG A 73 -13.09 9.23 -3.86
N ASN A 74 -13.67 8.04 -3.96
CA ASN A 74 -13.84 7.17 -2.81
C ASN A 74 -13.27 5.78 -3.06
N ILE A 75 -12.80 5.18 -1.97
CA ILE A 75 -12.52 3.75 -1.92
C ILE A 75 -13.84 2.97 -1.99
N ARG A 76 -13.95 1.98 -2.88
CA ARG A 76 -15.18 1.18 -3.08
C ARG A 76 -14.95 -0.27 -2.67
N GLY A 77 -15.72 -0.73 -1.68
CA GLY A 77 -15.67 -2.14 -1.29
C GLY A 77 -16.38 -3.03 -2.29
N LEU A 78 -15.74 -4.12 -2.70
CA LEU A 78 -16.34 -5.17 -3.52
C LEU A 78 -16.71 -6.37 -2.66
N PRO A 79 -17.88 -7.02 -2.85
CA PRO A 79 -18.21 -8.23 -2.11
C PRO A 79 -17.17 -9.32 -2.38
N ILE A 80 -16.67 -9.94 -1.31
CA ILE A 80 -15.48 -10.81 -1.35
C ILE A 80 -15.72 -12.01 -2.26
N ALA A 81 -16.77 -12.80 -2.03
CA ALA A 81 -17.04 -14.03 -2.76
C ALA A 81 -17.10 -13.86 -4.30
N PRO A 82 -17.89 -12.92 -4.87
CA PRO A 82 -17.91 -12.74 -6.32
C PRO A 82 -16.59 -12.18 -6.87
N ALA A 83 -15.92 -11.30 -6.13
CA ALA A 83 -14.63 -10.76 -6.55
C ALA A 83 -13.57 -11.87 -6.60
N LEU A 84 -13.51 -12.75 -5.58
CA LEU A 84 -12.62 -13.91 -5.55
C LEU A 84 -12.90 -14.86 -6.70
N TRP A 85 -14.18 -15.12 -7.00
CA TRP A 85 -14.54 -15.98 -8.13
C TRP A 85 -14.05 -15.40 -9.47
N ALA A 86 -14.26 -14.10 -9.69
CA ALA A 86 -13.75 -13.42 -10.89
C ALA A 86 -12.21 -13.46 -10.96
N LEU A 87 -11.53 -13.21 -9.84
CA LEU A 87 -10.06 -13.25 -9.75
C LEU A 87 -9.50 -14.66 -10.03
N ARG A 88 -10.14 -15.72 -9.53
CA ARG A 88 -9.77 -17.12 -9.83
C ARG A 88 -9.92 -17.46 -11.32
N ILE A 89 -10.92 -16.90 -11.99
CA ILE A 89 -11.07 -17.07 -13.45
C ILE A 89 -9.95 -16.33 -14.18
N LEU A 90 -9.69 -15.08 -13.81
CA LEU A 90 -8.60 -14.27 -14.38
C LEU A 90 -7.23 -14.92 -14.17
N GLU A 91 -7.03 -15.58 -13.03
CA GLU A 91 -5.80 -16.31 -12.71
C GLU A 91 -5.58 -17.48 -13.68
N ARG A 92 -6.62 -18.28 -13.95
CA ARG A 92 -6.54 -19.41 -14.90
C ARG A 92 -6.12 -18.98 -16.30
N VAL A 93 -6.50 -17.77 -16.71
CA VAL A 93 -6.12 -17.18 -18.01
C VAL A 93 -4.88 -16.28 -17.93
N LYS A 94 -4.15 -16.28 -16.80
CA LYS A 94 -2.93 -15.47 -16.55
C LYS A 94 -3.12 -13.95 -16.71
N LEU A 95 -4.34 -13.46 -16.47
CA LEU A 95 -4.70 -12.03 -16.51
C LEU A 95 -5.00 -11.47 -15.13
N SER A 96 -4.84 -12.27 -14.07
CA SER A 96 -5.11 -11.79 -12.73
C SER A 96 -4.15 -10.66 -12.35
N PRO A 97 -4.69 -9.53 -11.87
CA PRO A 97 -3.88 -8.42 -11.40
C PRO A 97 -3.36 -8.63 -9.98
N LEU A 98 -3.69 -9.73 -9.29
CA LEU A 98 -3.32 -9.91 -7.88
C LEU A 98 -2.77 -11.31 -7.66
N TYR A 99 -1.77 -11.42 -6.78
CA TYR A 99 -1.24 -12.71 -6.35
C TYR A 99 -2.28 -13.47 -5.51
N PRO A 100 -2.36 -14.80 -5.62
CA PRO A 100 -3.32 -15.62 -4.88
C PRO A 100 -3.37 -15.36 -3.38
N TRP A 101 -2.20 -15.16 -2.75
CA TRP A 101 -2.09 -14.94 -1.32
C TRP A 101 -2.69 -13.60 -0.84
N ILE A 102 -2.77 -12.59 -1.73
CA ILE A 102 -3.39 -11.29 -1.39
C ILE A 102 -4.87 -11.51 -1.06
N TYR A 103 -5.55 -12.40 -1.78
CA TYR A 103 -6.97 -12.67 -1.59
C TYR A 103 -7.32 -13.21 -0.21
N GLU A 104 -6.43 -14.04 0.33
CA GLU A 104 -6.66 -14.79 1.56
C GLU A 104 -6.38 -13.93 2.80
N THR A 105 -5.62 -12.85 2.65
CA THR A 105 -5.14 -12.02 3.76
C THR A 105 -5.61 -10.58 3.73
N VAL A 106 -6.17 -10.11 2.60
CA VAL A 106 -6.60 -8.71 2.45
C VAL A 106 -7.70 -8.28 3.42
N THR A 107 -8.47 -9.22 3.96
CA THR A 107 -9.54 -8.95 4.94
C THR A 107 -9.09 -9.08 6.38
N GLU A 108 -7.89 -9.59 6.61
CA GLU A 108 -7.35 -9.82 7.95
C GLU A 108 -6.57 -8.59 8.42
N ASP A 109 -6.51 -8.42 9.74
CA ASP A 109 -5.66 -7.43 10.37
C ASP A 109 -4.19 -7.82 10.18
N SER A 110 -3.37 -6.87 9.72
CA SER A 110 -1.94 -7.08 9.43
C SER A 110 -1.13 -5.98 10.10
N PHE A 111 -0.70 -6.23 11.34
CA PHE A 111 0.18 -5.34 12.08
C PHE A 111 1.04 -6.12 13.08
N VAL A 112 2.17 -5.54 13.47
CA VAL A 112 3.11 -6.12 14.42
C VAL A 112 3.52 -5.07 15.45
N SER A 113 3.90 -5.53 16.65
CA SER A 113 4.44 -4.63 17.67
C SER A 113 5.83 -4.16 17.24
N ILE A 114 6.03 -2.84 17.32
CA ILE A 114 7.31 -2.16 17.10
C ILE A 114 8.02 -1.81 18.42
N ASP A 115 7.46 -2.20 19.56
CA ASP A 115 7.92 -1.76 20.89
C ASP A 115 9.38 -2.14 21.15
N LYS A 116 9.81 -3.30 20.65
CA LYS A 116 11.20 -3.75 20.77
C LYS A 116 12.16 -2.82 20.04
N ALA A 117 11.82 -2.37 18.82
CA ALA A 117 12.64 -1.42 18.08
C ALA A 117 12.70 -0.06 18.79
N ARG A 118 11.57 0.40 19.32
CA ARG A 118 11.48 1.65 20.09
C ARG A 118 12.32 1.62 21.36
N THR A 119 12.24 0.53 22.12
CA THR A 119 12.89 0.40 23.42
C THR A 119 14.38 0.09 23.32
N GLN A 120 14.78 -0.80 22.40
CA GLN A 120 16.18 -1.25 22.30
C GLN A 120 17.00 -0.40 21.34
N LEU A 121 16.45 -0.03 20.19
CA LEU A 121 17.18 0.77 19.18
C LEU A 121 16.99 2.28 19.37
N GLY A 122 16.03 2.70 20.21
CA GLY A 122 15.62 4.11 20.27
C GLY A 122 14.98 4.61 18.97
N TRP A 123 14.50 3.68 18.13
CA TRP A 123 13.92 3.99 16.83
C TRP A 123 12.47 4.46 16.99
N GLU A 124 12.09 5.53 16.30
CA GLU A 124 10.70 5.99 16.23
C GLU A 124 10.34 6.30 14.76
N PRO A 125 9.25 5.75 14.22
CA PRO A 125 8.79 6.09 12.89
C PRO A 125 8.31 7.54 12.85
N LYS A 126 8.76 8.30 11.86
CA LYS A 126 8.38 9.71 11.68
C LYS A 126 7.04 9.87 10.99
N HIS A 127 6.62 8.86 10.24
CA HIS A 127 5.43 8.94 9.40
C HIS A 127 4.36 7.95 9.85
N SER A 128 3.12 8.45 9.98
CA SER A 128 1.94 7.59 10.02
C SER A 128 1.70 6.96 8.64
N ASN A 129 0.88 5.91 8.59
CA ASN A 129 0.47 5.29 7.32
C ASN A 129 -0.05 6.32 6.31
N LYS A 130 -0.96 7.21 6.76
CA LYS A 130 -1.56 8.25 5.92
C LYS A 130 -0.50 9.22 5.41
N ALA A 131 0.38 9.70 6.28
CA ALA A 131 1.45 10.62 5.91
C ALA A 131 2.41 9.98 4.89
N ALA A 132 2.79 8.72 5.10
CA ALA A 132 3.64 7.97 4.18
C ALA A 132 2.98 7.79 2.80
N LEU A 133 1.71 7.40 2.77
CA LEU A 133 0.94 7.22 1.53
C LEU A 133 0.75 8.54 0.76
N VAL A 134 0.42 9.63 1.44
CA VAL A 134 0.25 10.96 0.80
C VAL A 134 1.58 11.47 0.26
N ARG A 135 2.67 11.37 1.03
CA ARG A 135 4.02 11.75 0.57
C ARG A 135 4.44 10.98 -0.67
N ASN A 136 4.17 9.67 -0.68
CA ASN A 136 4.44 8.81 -1.84
C ASN A 136 3.56 9.18 -3.05
N TYR A 137 2.31 9.58 -2.82
CA TYR A 137 1.42 10.07 -3.87
C TYR A 137 1.91 11.39 -4.47
N ASP A 138 2.36 12.34 -3.65
CA ASP A 138 2.92 13.61 -4.11
C ASP A 138 4.16 13.36 -4.98
N TRP A 139 5.07 12.51 -4.50
CA TRP A 139 6.23 12.09 -5.28
C TRP A 139 5.80 11.43 -6.61
N TYR A 140 4.79 10.56 -6.58
CA TYR A 140 4.25 9.94 -7.79
C TYR A 140 3.75 11.00 -8.76
N CYS A 141 2.92 11.96 -8.33
CA CYS A 141 2.42 13.04 -9.19
C CYS A 141 3.54 13.88 -9.81
N MET A 142 4.58 14.22 -9.04
CA MET A 142 5.74 14.98 -9.52
C MET A 142 6.59 14.23 -10.55
N ASN A 143 6.58 12.89 -10.51
CA ASN A 143 7.46 12.06 -11.33
C ASN A 143 6.71 11.21 -12.35
N ALA A 144 5.38 11.23 -12.37
CA ALA A 144 4.61 10.27 -13.15
C ALA A 144 4.83 10.40 -14.66
N ASP A 145 5.11 11.61 -15.16
CA ASP A 145 5.42 11.82 -16.58
C ASP A 145 6.84 11.35 -16.97
N ARG A 146 7.69 11.07 -15.98
CA ARG A 146 9.05 10.51 -16.13
C ARG A 146 9.08 8.99 -15.97
N LEU A 147 8.01 8.38 -15.45
CA LEU A 147 7.88 6.92 -15.38
C LEU A 147 7.68 6.42 -16.81
N GLY A 148 8.70 5.76 -17.38
CA GLY A 148 8.67 5.26 -18.77
C GLY A 148 7.61 4.18 -19.03
N THR A 149 7.66 3.52 -20.19
CA THR A 149 6.73 2.41 -20.54
C THR A 149 6.87 1.20 -19.61
N ALA A 150 5.77 0.49 -19.37
CA ALA A 150 5.70 -0.71 -18.52
C ALA A 150 6.79 -1.76 -18.87
N GLY A 151 7.50 -2.24 -17.86
CA GLY A 151 8.63 -3.19 -17.96
C GLY A 151 8.75 -4.08 -16.70
N VAL A 152 9.95 -4.61 -16.43
CA VAL A 152 10.17 -5.65 -15.38
C VAL A 152 10.88 -5.11 -14.12
N THR A 153 11.33 -3.85 -14.13
CA THR A 153 12.07 -3.25 -13.00
C THR A 153 11.16 -2.40 -12.10
N HIS A 154 11.58 -2.13 -10.86
CA HIS A 154 10.86 -1.26 -9.90
C HIS A 154 10.66 0.20 -10.36
N ARG A 155 11.10 0.57 -11.57
CA ARG A 155 11.03 1.92 -12.16
C ARG A 155 9.99 2.05 -13.26
N VAL A 156 9.26 0.98 -13.56
CA VAL A 156 8.25 0.98 -14.61
C VAL A 156 6.85 0.91 -14.02
N PRO A 157 5.84 1.49 -14.69
CA PRO A 157 4.45 1.34 -14.31
C PRO A 157 4.05 -0.14 -14.28
N TRP A 158 3.39 -0.53 -13.20
CA TRP A 158 2.88 -1.88 -13.04
C TRP A 158 1.80 -2.19 -14.10
N LYS A 159 1.89 -3.36 -14.75
CA LYS A 159 0.89 -3.79 -15.73
C LYS A 159 -0.45 -4.00 -15.01
N GLN A 160 -1.39 -3.08 -15.23
CA GLN A 160 -2.70 -3.14 -14.56
C GLN A 160 -3.51 -4.40 -14.87
N GLY A 161 -3.25 -5.08 -15.99
CA GLY A 161 -4.02 -6.27 -16.39
C GLY A 161 -5.52 -5.99 -16.38
N ALA A 162 -6.29 -6.85 -15.73
CA ALA A 162 -7.75 -6.70 -15.61
C ALA A 162 -8.20 -5.43 -14.85
N LEU A 163 -7.34 -4.80 -14.02
CA LEU A 163 -7.69 -3.51 -13.39
C LEU A 163 -7.84 -2.40 -14.43
N GLY A 164 -7.12 -2.46 -15.55
CA GLY A 164 -7.32 -1.52 -16.66
C GLY A 164 -8.74 -1.56 -17.21
N LEU A 165 -9.33 -2.76 -17.31
CA LEU A 165 -10.73 -2.94 -17.72
C LEU A 165 -11.70 -2.51 -16.62
N ALA A 166 -11.36 -2.74 -15.35
CA ALA A 166 -12.18 -2.29 -14.23
C ALA A 166 -12.40 -0.77 -14.23
N LYS A 167 -11.48 0.02 -14.78
CA LYS A 167 -11.66 1.47 -14.98
C LYS A 167 -12.90 1.84 -15.82
N LEU A 168 -13.44 0.93 -16.63
CA LEU A 168 -14.70 1.15 -17.35
C LEU A 168 -15.90 1.20 -16.40
N ALA A 169 -15.87 0.42 -15.31
CA ALA A 169 -16.88 0.46 -14.25
C ALA A 169 -16.68 1.62 -13.26
N PHE A 170 -15.51 2.26 -13.28
CA PHE A 170 -15.16 3.42 -12.44
C PHE A 170 -14.70 4.60 -13.33
N PRO A 171 -15.64 5.26 -14.05
CA PRO A 171 -15.32 6.30 -15.02
C PRO A 171 -14.69 7.53 -14.37
N ARG A 172 -13.85 8.24 -15.15
CA ARG A 172 -13.41 9.60 -14.79
C ARG A 172 -14.65 10.52 -14.80
N ARG A 173 -14.64 11.50 -13.91
CA ARG A 173 -15.56 12.64 -13.81
C ARG A 173 -14.70 13.82 -13.40
#